data_AF-A0A067NKP7-F1
#
_entry.id   AF-A0A067NKP7-F1
#
_cell.length_a   1.000
_cell.length_b   1.000
_cell.length_c   1.000
_cell.angle_alpha   90.00
_cell.angle_beta   90.00
_cell.angle_gamma   90.00
#
_symmetry.space_group_name_H-M   'P 1'
#
loop_
_entity.id
_entity.type
_entity.pdbx_description
1 polymer ?
#
loop_
_entity_poly.entity_id
_entity_poly.type
_entity_poly.pdbx_seq_one_letter_code
_entity_poly.pdbx_strand_id
1 'polypeptide(L)'
;MCQPASVAPACCPATVIPAPPASVLIRVPASKLEDFPLVKPASATRITTATYHADPLPGISKTPYAYSYHGASWRVVIPIQVPTDILKPTLSSLRYMVKYGTTFDDGNSTVQADLVLSTASVEGGVTLAGDDASGLKGLYLPAKSGYAPHIVDENTGVSLLTVSSVKCNGGGAQWSHFIDSHQLYPNIRLANPGSHLYLVFNVAEYPTKDTERFLAAEVAASWCEDVEARKAQDEADRKAKEEAVRKAKEEADRIAHEEAAKAKKAEEELQKKISDEVARRVAEAEKSIQAEVDKRVADVESKLRAEAQKASSVSKANAPHVADDAMQDKIQAAAKKHNAVCPQGYGWVKSEHGYVCGGGGHKLTWEQLGM
;
A
#
# COMPACT_ATOMS: atom_id res chain seq x y z
N MET A 1 -40.65 5.55 70.02
CA MET A 1 -39.37 5.12 69.42
C MET A 1 -39.29 5.73 68.03
N CYS A 2 -38.52 6.82 67.87
CA CYS A 2 -38.33 7.47 66.56
C CYS A 2 -37.22 6.75 65.79
N GLN A 3 -37.50 6.31 64.57
CA GLN A 3 -36.48 5.79 63.66
C GLN A 3 -35.65 6.94 63.06
N PRO A 4 -34.32 6.79 62.88
CA PRO A 4 -33.49 7.79 62.24
C PRO A 4 -33.65 7.76 60.72
N ALA A 5 -33.63 8.95 60.11
CA ALA A 5 -33.73 9.14 58.67
C ALA A 5 -32.53 8.56 57.91
N SER A 6 -32.83 7.79 56.87
CA SER A 6 -31.85 7.20 55.94
C SER A 6 -31.25 8.28 55.04
N VAL A 7 -29.92 8.42 55.07
CA VAL A 7 -29.16 9.32 54.20
C VAL A 7 -29.03 8.68 52.81
N ALA A 8 -29.39 9.44 51.76
CA ALA A 8 -29.32 8.99 50.37
C ALA A 8 -27.86 8.85 49.88
N PRO A 9 -27.55 7.84 49.04
CA PRO A 9 -26.20 7.63 48.53
C PRO A 9 -25.82 8.67 47.47
N ALA A 10 -24.53 9.03 47.46
CA ALA A 10 -23.95 10.01 46.56
C ALA A 10 -24.00 9.56 45.08
N CYS A 11 -24.50 10.45 44.22
CA CYS A 11 -24.56 10.26 42.77
C CYS A 11 -23.15 10.09 42.17
N CYS A 12 -22.94 9.01 41.42
CA CYS A 12 -21.74 8.80 40.62
C CYS A 12 -21.67 9.83 39.46
N PRO A 13 -20.46 10.26 39.05
CA PRO A 13 -20.29 11.16 37.91
C PRO A 13 -20.72 10.48 36.61
N ALA A 14 -21.59 11.15 35.85
CA ALA A 14 -22.14 10.67 34.59
C ALA A 14 -21.03 10.47 33.54
N THR A 15 -20.91 9.25 33.04
CA THR A 15 -20.10 8.93 31.86
C THR A 15 -20.75 9.55 30.64
N VAL A 16 -20.06 10.49 29.99
CA VAL A 16 -20.52 11.12 28.75
C VAL A 16 -20.37 10.11 27.62
N ILE A 17 -21.49 9.55 27.17
CA ILE A 17 -21.57 8.72 25.96
C ILE A 17 -21.67 9.67 24.76
N PRO A 18 -20.77 9.59 23.76
CA PRO A 18 -20.85 10.43 22.57
C PRO A 18 -22.13 10.09 21.78
N ALA A 19 -22.90 11.13 21.43
CA ALA A 19 -24.12 10.98 20.66
C ALA A 19 -23.83 10.38 19.27
N PRO A 20 -24.69 9.47 18.76
CA PRO A 20 -24.54 8.95 17.40
C PRO A 20 -24.63 10.09 16.37
N PRO A 21 -23.98 9.97 15.20
CA PRO A 21 -24.00 11.01 14.17
C PRO A 21 -25.44 11.28 13.72
N ALA A 22 -25.85 12.54 13.80
CA ALA A 22 -27.17 12.99 13.37
C ALA A 22 -27.37 12.67 11.88
N SER A 23 -28.35 11.82 11.58
CA SER A 23 -28.78 11.53 10.22
C SER A 23 -29.70 12.67 9.76
N VAL A 24 -29.18 13.60 8.94
CA VAL A 24 -29.97 14.73 8.43
C VAL A 24 -30.84 14.25 7.27
N LEU A 25 -32.15 14.12 7.51
CA LEU A 25 -33.14 13.88 6.47
C LEU A 25 -33.50 15.23 5.81
N ILE A 26 -32.99 15.50 4.61
CA ILE A 26 -33.33 16.72 3.86
C ILE A 26 -34.65 16.50 3.12
N ARG A 27 -35.75 17.07 3.64
CA ARG A 27 -37.05 17.09 2.96
C ARG A 27 -37.06 18.22 1.93
N VAL A 28 -37.08 17.89 0.63
CA VAL A 28 -37.24 18.89 -0.44
C VAL A 28 -38.74 19.15 -0.65
N PRO A 29 -39.23 20.39 -0.54
CA PRO A 29 -40.64 20.72 -0.74
C PRO A 29 -41.07 20.53 -2.21
N ALA A 30 -42.28 19.99 -2.41
CA ALA A 30 -42.83 19.65 -3.73
C ALA A 30 -42.94 20.84 -4.70
N SER A 31 -43.03 22.08 -4.20
CA SER A 31 -43.08 23.28 -5.03
C SER A 31 -41.77 23.61 -5.76
N LYS A 32 -40.66 22.92 -5.42
CA LYS A 32 -39.38 23.03 -6.15
C LYS A 32 -39.10 21.83 -7.07
N LEU A 33 -40.06 20.91 -7.24
CA LEU A 33 -39.83 19.70 -8.04
C LEU A 33 -39.90 19.95 -9.55
N GLU A 34 -40.59 21.00 -10.02
CA GLU A 34 -40.80 21.25 -11.45
C GLU A 34 -39.56 21.77 -12.19
N ASP A 35 -38.58 22.33 -11.48
CA ASP A 35 -37.32 22.83 -12.07
C ASP A 35 -36.19 21.79 -12.10
N PHE A 36 -36.40 20.58 -11.57
CA PHE A 36 -35.42 19.52 -11.73
C PHE A 36 -35.56 18.94 -13.14
N PRO A 37 -34.50 18.96 -13.97
CA PRO A 37 -34.54 18.34 -15.27
C PRO A 37 -34.99 16.90 -15.05
N LEU A 38 -36.05 16.49 -15.76
CA LEU A 38 -36.57 15.13 -15.74
C LEU A 38 -35.40 14.20 -16.09
N VAL A 39 -34.68 13.74 -15.09
CA VAL A 39 -33.50 12.90 -15.27
C VAL A 39 -34.05 11.64 -15.92
N LYS A 40 -33.81 11.49 -17.22
CA LYS A 40 -34.05 10.22 -17.93
C LYS A 40 -33.46 9.14 -17.03
N PRO A 41 -34.25 8.15 -16.55
CA PRO A 41 -33.75 7.15 -15.63
C PRO A 41 -32.72 6.30 -16.39
N ALA A 42 -31.46 6.72 -16.30
CA ALA A 42 -30.33 6.08 -16.95
C ALA A 42 -29.84 4.88 -16.14
N SER A 43 -30.27 4.74 -14.88
CA SER A 43 -29.97 3.62 -14.02
C SER A 43 -31.11 2.61 -14.00
N ALA A 44 -30.74 1.32 -14.00
CA ALA A 44 -31.70 0.23 -13.86
C ALA A 44 -32.48 0.42 -12.55
N THR A 45 -33.80 0.61 -12.68
CA THR A 45 -34.70 0.69 -11.51
C THR A 45 -35.07 -0.73 -11.11
N ARG A 46 -34.84 -1.08 -9.83
CA ARG A 46 -35.24 -2.36 -9.26
C ARG A 46 -36.51 -2.17 -8.46
N ILE A 47 -37.49 -3.03 -8.67
CA ILE A 47 -38.76 -2.99 -7.94
C ILE A 47 -38.80 -4.16 -6.97
N THR A 48 -39.15 -3.89 -5.72
CA THR A 48 -39.49 -4.92 -4.74
C THR A 48 -40.94 -4.79 -4.34
N THR A 49 -41.60 -5.93 -4.14
CA THR A 49 -43.01 -6.00 -3.78
C THR A 49 -43.17 -6.86 -2.53
N ALA A 50 -44.06 -6.46 -1.64
CA ALA A 50 -44.53 -7.29 -0.55
C ALA A 50 -46.05 -7.28 -0.52
N THR A 51 -46.63 -8.44 -0.19
CA THR A 51 -48.08 -8.60 -0.10
C THR A 51 -48.42 -9.37 1.16
N TYR A 52 -49.57 -9.04 1.74
CA TYR A 52 -50.17 -9.78 2.83
C TYR A 52 -51.65 -9.94 2.53
N HIS A 53 -52.15 -11.17 2.60
CA HIS A 53 -53.56 -11.45 2.38
C HIS A 53 -54.01 -12.52 3.38
N ALA A 54 -55.04 -12.21 4.16
CA ALA A 54 -55.64 -13.15 5.09
C ALA A 54 -57.15 -12.93 5.18
N ASP A 55 -57.90 -14.02 5.00
CA ASP A 55 -59.36 -14.07 5.10
C ASP A 55 -59.82 -15.48 5.55
N PRO A 56 -60.25 -15.67 6.80
CA PRO A 56 -60.17 -14.71 7.90
C PRO A 56 -58.72 -14.52 8.40
N LEU A 57 -58.44 -13.38 9.06
CA LEU A 57 -57.14 -13.16 9.73
C LEU A 57 -56.87 -14.24 10.80
N PRO A 58 -55.80 -15.06 10.65
CA PRO A 58 -55.48 -16.11 11.59
C PRO A 58 -54.89 -15.57 12.89
N GLY A 59 -55.05 -16.32 13.99
CA GLY A 59 -54.35 -16.06 15.26
C GLY A 59 -54.89 -14.90 16.10
N ILE A 60 -55.87 -14.14 15.62
CA ILE A 60 -56.53 -13.10 16.41
C ILE A 60 -57.72 -13.71 17.15
N SER A 61 -57.67 -13.69 18.48
CA SER A 61 -58.77 -14.22 19.30
C SER A 61 -60.09 -13.51 18.98
N LYS A 62 -61.16 -14.31 18.81
CA LYS A 62 -62.52 -13.79 18.67
C LYS A 62 -63.15 -13.42 20.02
N THR A 63 -62.64 -13.96 21.13
CA THR A 63 -63.25 -13.70 22.43
C THR A 63 -62.75 -12.36 22.99
N PRO A 64 -63.65 -11.40 23.30
CA PRO A 64 -63.25 -10.25 24.09
C PRO A 64 -62.70 -10.76 25.42
N TYR A 65 -61.51 -10.30 25.81
CA TYR A 65 -60.99 -10.60 27.14
C TYR A 65 -62.00 -10.06 28.15
N ALA A 66 -62.64 -10.93 28.93
CA ALA A 66 -63.75 -10.61 29.84
C ALA A 66 -63.42 -9.53 30.89
N TYR A 67 -62.15 -9.10 30.98
CA TYR A 67 -61.64 -8.11 31.94
C TYR A 67 -60.96 -6.91 31.30
N SER A 68 -60.75 -6.86 29.97
CA SER A 68 -60.24 -5.64 29.33
C SER A 68 -61.41 -4.82 28.79
N TYR A 69 -61.78 -3.79 29.54
CA TYR A 69 -62.62 -2.68 29.06
C TYR A 69 -61.98 -1.92 27.87
N HIS A 70 -60.78 -2.34 27.47
CA HIS A 70 -59.99 -1.79 26.38
C HIS A 70 -59.88 -2.90 25.32
N GLY A 71 -60.38 -2.62 24.12
CA GLY A 71 -60.57 -3.54 23.01
C GLY A 71 -59.31 -4.24 22.54
N ALA A 72 -59.46 -5.16 21.60
CA ALA A 72 -58.35 -5.90 21.05
C ALA A 72 -57.53 -4.97 20.15
N SER A 73 -56.27 -4.76 20.52
CA SER A 73 -55.30 -4.11 19.65
C SER A 73 -54.41 -5.18 19.01
N TRP A 74 -54.19 -5.08 17.72
CA TRP A 74 -53.29 -5.96 16.98
C TRP A 74 -52.60 -5.19 15.87
N ARG A 75 -51.55 -5.80 15.33
CA ARG A 75 -50.78 -5.20 14.25
C ARG A 75 -50.34 -6.23 13.23
N VAL A 76 -50.09 -5.76 12.02
CA VAL A 76 -49.43 -6.52 10.96
C VAL A 76 -48.20 -5.78 10.49
N VAL A 77 -47.06 -6.47 10.46
CA VAL A 77 -45.79 -5.97 9.95
C VAL A 77 -45.50 -6.66 8.62
N ILE A 78 -45.36 -5.87 7.56
CA ILE A 78 -45.09 -6.37 6.22
C ILE A 78 -43.68 -5.89 5.82
N PRO A 79 -42.67 -6.77 5.89
CA PRO A 79 -41.31 -6.42 5.51
C PRO A 79 -41.22 -6.20 3.99
N ILE A 80 -40.68 -5.06 3.60
CA ILE A 80 -40.45 -4.69 2.21
C ILE A 80 -38.95 -4.92 1.96
N GLN A 81 -38.65 -5.81 1.01
CA GLN A 81 -37.26 -6.15 0.72
C GLN A 81 -36.51 -4.94 0.19
N VAL A 82 -35.37 -4.63 0.82
CA VAL A 82 -34.39 -3.66 0.34
C VAL A 82 -33.38 -4.41 -0.54
N PRO A 83 -33.15 -4.02 -1.80
CA PRO A 83 -32.17 -4.68 -2.66
C PRO A 83 -30.76 -4.62 -2.08
N THR A 84 -30.12 -5.78 -1.95
CA THR A 84 -28.75 -5.92 -1.41
C THR A 84 -27.67 -5.92 -2.50
N ASP A 85 -28.07 -6.10 -3.76
CA ASP A 85 -27.20 -6.09 -4.94
C ASP A 85 -26.89 -4.67 -5.45
N ILE A 86 -27.64 -3.67 -4.98
CA ILE A 86 -27.46 -2.27 -5.35
C ILE A 86 -26.56 -1.61 -4.31
N LEU A 87 -25.48 -0.96 -4.77
CA LEU A 87 -24.64 -0.16 -3.90
C LEU A 87 -25.40 1.09 -3.45
N LYS A 88 -25.62 1.23 -2.14
CA LYS A 88 -26.34 2.37 -1.52
C LYS A 88 -27.70 2.62 -2.20
N PRO A 89 -28.67 1.71 -2.02
CA PRO A 89 -29.96 1.81 -2.68
C PRO A 89 -30.68 3.10 -2.29
N THR A 90 -31.29 3.76 -3.27
CA THR A 90 -32.10 4.96 -3.08
C THR A 90 -33.56 4.62 -3.33
N LEU A 91 -34.42 4.81 -2.32
CA LEU A 91 -35.87 4.65 -2.44
C LEU A 91 -36.44 5.81 -3.26
N SER A 92 -36.72 5.55 -4.55
CA SER A 92 -37.19 6.56 -5.49
C SER A 92 -38.70 6.73 -5.46
N SER A 93 -39.44 5.62 -5.34
CA SER A 93 -40.90 5.65 -5.19
C SER A 93 -41.38 4.50 -4.31
N LEU A 94 -42.53 4.71 -3.67
CA LEU A 94 -43.20 3.69 -2.87
C LEU A 94 -44.70 3.85 -3.04
N ARG A 95 -45.40 2.77 -3.36
CA ARG A 95 -46.86 2.72 -3.40
C ARG A 95 -47.35 1.61 -2.48
N TYR A 96 -48.40 1.85 -1.73
CA TYR A 96 -49.13 0.78 -1.05
C TYR A 96 -50.63 0.94 -1.16
N MET A 97 -51.34 -0.16 -0.94
CA MET A 97 -52.77 -0.24 -0.74
C MET A 97 -53.06 -1.15 0.44
N VAL A 98 -53.92 -0.71 1.35
CA VAL A 98 -54.43 -1.51 2.47
C VAL A 98 -55.95 -1.55 2.38
N LYS A 99 -56.52 -2.75 2.39
CA LYS A 99 -57.95 -3.00 2.49
C LYS A 99 -58.19 -3.87 3.72
N TYR A 100 -58.82 -3.26 4.71
CA TYR A 100 -59.21 -3.91 5.96
C TYR A 100 -60.72 -3.98 6.05
N GLY A 101 -61.27 -5.07 6.59
CA GLY A 101 -62.67 -5.05 6.99
C GLY A 101 -63.02 -6.07 8.04
N THR A 102 -64.17 -5.84 8.65
CA THR A 102 -64.70 -6.65 9.75
C THR A 102 -66.21 -6.82 9.65
N THR A 103 -66.72 -7.78 10.39
CA THR A 103 -68.15 -7.96 10.69
C THR A 103 -68.35 -8.02 12.20
N PHE A 104 -69.59 -7.80 12.65
CA PHE A 104 -70.05 -8.02 14.03
C PHE A 104 -69.19 -7.34 15.12
N ASP A 105 -68.53 -6.22 14.84
CA ASP A 105 -67.78 -5.46 15.84
C ASP A 105 -68.63 -4.41 16.54
N ASP A 106 -68.40 -4.25 17.85
CA ASP A 106 -69.21 -3.44 18.75
C ASP A 106 -68.59 -2.06 18.96
N GLY A 107 -68.67 -1.23 17.92
CA GLY A 107 -68.17 0.15 17.94
C GLY A 107 -66.99 0.37 17.00
N ASN A 108 -66.58 1.63 16.84
CA ASN A 108 -65.61 2.05 15.84
C ASN A 108 -64.19 1.53 16.13
N SER A 109 -63.46 1.15 15.08
CA SER A 109 -62.04 0.81 15.17
C SER A 109 -61.16 2.02 14.90
N THR A 110 -60.05 2.17 15.61
CA THR A 110 -58.95 3.04 15.18
C THR A 110 -57.98 2.23 14.34
N VAL A 111 -57.58 2.77 13.19
CA VAL A 111 -56.62 2.14 12.28
C VAL A 111 -55.49 3.10 11.98
N GLN A 112 -54.28 2.58 11.87
CA GLN A 112 -53.09 3.36 11.55
C GLN A 112 -52.17 2.58 10.62
N ALA A 113 -51.87 3.13 9.44
CA ALA A 113 -50.87 2.64 8.52
C ALA A 113 -49.60 3.49 8.62
N ASP A 114 -48.47 2.85 8.90
CA ASP A 114 -47.15 3.47 8.95
C ASP A 114 -46.22 2.86 7.91
N LEU A 115 -45.46 3.71 7.23
CA LEU A 115 -44.30 3.29 6.46
C LEU A 115 -43.05 3.62 7.27
N VAL A 116 -42.38 2.59 7.78
CA VAL A 116 -41.28 2.77 8.73
C VAL A 116 -39.98 2.30 8.11
N LEU A 117 -38.97 3.18 8.12
CA LEU A 117 -37.59 2.83 7.82
C LEU A 117 -36.84 2.64 9.14
N SER A 118 -36.26 1.47 9.36
CA SER A 118 -35.61 1.12 10.64
C SER A 118 -34.24 0.50 10.43
N THR A 119 -33.37 0.65 11.42
CA THR A 119 -32.08 -0.06 11.50
C THR A 119 -32.19 -1.39 12.23
N ALA A 120 -33.32 -1.65 12.88
CA ALA A 120 -33.62 -2.90 13.56
C ALA A 120 -34.37 -3.86 12.62
N SER A 121 -33.99 -5.14 12.67
CA SER A 121 -34.78 -6.19 12.02
C SER A 121 -35.97 -6.54 12.90
N VAL A 122 -37.16 -6.51 12.31
CA VAL A 122 -38.44 -6.80 12.95
C VAL A 122 -39.06 -7.97 12.20
N GLU A 123 -39.56 -8.94 12.94
CA GLU A 123 -40.26 -10.09 12.36
C GLU A 123 -41.57 -9.65 11.70
N GLY A 124 -41.81 -10.12 10.48
CA GLY A 124 -43.07 -9.90 9.77
C GLY A 124 -44.19 -10.76 10.31
N GLY A 125 -45.44 -10.36 10.08
CA GLY A 125 -46.62 -11.12 10.46
C GLY A 125 -47.59 -10.36 11.38
N VAL A 126 -48.54 -11.09 11.95
CA VAL A 126 -49.58 -10.55 12.82
C VAL A 126 -49.16 -10.72 14.28
N THR A 127 -49.26 -9.66 15.09
CA THR A 127 -49.00 -9.71 16.53
C THR A 127 -50.12 -9.05 17.30
N LEU A 128 -50.51 -9.64 18.44
CA LEU A 128 -51.44 -9.02 19.37
C LEU A 128 -50.71 -7.95 20.19
N ALA A 129 -51.33 -6.80 20.42
CA ALA A 129 -50.76 -5.77 21.28
C ALA A 129 -50.78 -6.24 22.74
N GLY A 130 -49.65 -6.10 23.43
CA GLY A 130 -49.44 -6.61 24.79
C GLY A 130 -48.61 -7.89 24.87
N ASP A 131 -48.38 -8.58 23.75
CA ASP A 131 -47.32 -9.59 23.64
C ASP A 131 -45.96 -8.88 23.44
N ASP A 132 -45.54 -8.16 24.48
CA ASP A 132 -44.27 -7.40 24.55
C ASP A 132 -43.02 -8.31 24.45
N ALA A 133 -43.23 -9.63 24.38
CA ALA A 133 -42.21 -10.63 24.12
C ALA A 133 -41.84 -10.76 22.61
N SER A 134 -42.68 -10.27 21.70
CA SER A 134 -42.45 -10.35 20.25
C SER A 134 -41.50 -9.25 19.77
N GLY A 135 -40.69 -9.52 18.74
CA GLY A 135 -39.49 -8.76 18.33
C GLY A 135 -39.71 -7.32 17.83
N LEU A 136 -40.83 -6.70 18.18
CA LEU A 136 -41.17 -5.29 17.94
C LEU A 136 -40.69 -4.36 19.05
N LYS A 137 -40.11 -4.90 20.13
CA LYS A 137 -39.49 -4.14 21.21
C LYS A 137 -38.39 -3.25 20.63
N GLY A 138 -38.75 -2.00 20.38
CA GLY A 138 -37.86 -1.03 19.76
C GLY A 138 -38.53 -0.20 18.67
N LEU A 139 -39.44 -0.71 17.84
CA LEU A 139 -39.94 0.07 16.70
C LEU A 139 -40.89 1.20 17.12
N TYR A 140 -41.62 1.02 18.21
CA TYR A 140 -42.55 2.01 18.75
C TYR A 140 -42.28 2.25 20.22
N LEU A 141 -42.53 3.47 20.67
CA LEU A 141 -42.51 3.79 22.09
C LEU A 141 -43.58 2.98 22.82
N PRO A 142 -43.30 2.49 24.04
CA PRO A 142 -44.31 1.81 24.84
C PRO A 142 -45.50 2.74 25.03
N ALA A 143 -46.65 2.33 24.53
CA ALA A 143 -47.88 3.09 24.68
C ALA A 143 -48.21 3.17 26.17
N LYS A 144 -48.44 4.36 26.71
CA LYS A 144 -48.76 4.59 28.13
C LYS A 144 -50.18 4.13 28.52
N SER A 145 -50.74 3.14 27.81
CA SER A 145 -52.15 2.69 27.74
C SER A 145 -53.03 3.45 26.74
N GLY A 146 -53.98 2.73 26.13
CA GLY A 146 -55.10 3.29 25.37
C GLY A 146 -55.06 3.07 23.84
N TYR A 147 -56.05 3.65 23.16
CA TYR A 147 -56.28 3.63 21.70
C TYR A 147 -55.50 4.71 20.95
N ALA A 148 -54.47 5.28 21.59
CA ALA A 148 -53.68 6.34 21.00
C ALA A 148 -52.88 5.78 19.81
N PRO A 149 -52.71 6.58 18.74
CA PRO A 149 -51.80 6.23 17.66
C PRO A 149 -50.42 5.85 18.22
N HIS A 150 -49.84 4.79 17.66
CA HIS A 150 -48.51 4.37 18.05
C HIS A 150 -47.48 5.33 17.46
N ILE A 151 -46.52 5.75 18.29
CA ILE A 151 -45.43 6.65 17.88
C ILE A 151 -44.18 5.80 17.66
N VAL A 152 -43.61 5.88 16.45
CA VAL A 152 -42.35 5.21 16.11
C VAL A 152 -41.24 5.71 17.03
N ASP A 153 -40.43 4.81 17.58
CA ASP A 153 -39.27 5.17 18.38
C ASP A 153 -38.16 5.70 17.46
N GLU A 154 -37.84 6.99 17.61
CA GLU A 154 -36.85 7.68 16.80
C GLU A 154 -35.43 7.07 16.92
N ASN A 155 -35.17 6.29 17.98
CA ASN A 155 -33.88 5.62 18.16
C ASN A 155 -33.72 4.40 17.25
N THR A 156 -34.81 3.78 16.83
CA THR A 156 -34.77 2.53 16.03
C THR A 156 -35.26 2.74 14.62
N GLY A 157 -36.06 3.77 14.35
CA GLY A 157 -36.58 4.03 13.02
C GLY A 157 -37.19 5.41 12.83
N VAL A 158 -37.57 5.68 11.60
CA VAL A 158 -38.21 6.92 11.16
C VAL A 158 -39.47 6.57 10.39
N SER A 159 -40.59 7.20 10.75
CA SER A 159 -41.82 7.12 9.95
C SER A 159 -41.70 8.01 8.71
N LEU A 160 -41.83 7.42 7.53
CA LEU A 160 -41.89 8.12 6.25
C LEU A 160 -43.29 8.69 5.99
N LEU A 161 -44.31 7.96 6.45
CA LEU A 161 -45.72 8.33 6.37
C LEU A 161 -46.47 7.62 7.50
N THR A 162 -47.36 8.35 8.15
CA THR A 162 -48.34 7.81 9.10
C THR A 162 -49.72 8.29 8.66
N VAL A 163 -50.64 7.35 8.47
CA VAL A 163 -52.05 7.60 8.15
C VAL A 163 -52.89 6.98 9.25
N SER A 164 -53.57 7.82 10.03
CA SER A 164 -54.48 7.37 11.09
C SER A 164 -55.91 7.70 10.70
N SER A 165 -56.83 6.78 10.95
CA SER A 165 -58.25 6.95 10.67
C SER A 165 -59.12 6.23 11.68
N VAL A 166 -60.41 6.57 11.68
CA VAL A 166 -61.44 5.86 12.43
C VAL A 166 -62.31 5.12 11.43
N LYS A 167 -62.37 3.80 11.55
CA LYS A 167 -63.28 2.97 10.77
C LYS A 167 -64.60 2.85 11.53
N CYS A 168 -65.67 3.39 10.96
CA CYS A 168 -67.00 3.28 11.54
C CYS A 168 -67.57 1.87 11.35
N ASN A 169 -68.19 1.35 12.40
CA ASN A 169 -68.74 0.00 12.42
C ASN A 169 -70.25 0.01 12.62
N GLY A 170 -70.94 -0.88 11.91
CA GLY A 170 -72.41 -0.95 11.89
C GLY A 170 -73.01 -1.90 12.94
N GLY A 171 -72.19 -2.63 13.72
CA GLY A 171 -72.67 -3.52 14.77
C GLY A 171 -73.43 -4.76 14.28
N GLY A 172 -73.18 -5.23 13.05
CA GLY A 172 -73.93 -6.34 12.45
C GLY A 172 -73.13 -7.18 11.46
N ALA A 173 -73.82 -8.08 10.76
CA ALA A 173 -73.22 -9.03 9.81
C ALA A 173 -72.64 -8.39 8.53
N GLN A 174 -72.93 -7.11 8.28
CA GLN A 174 -72.45 -6.41 7.10
C GLN A 174 -70.96 -6.07 7.26
N TRP A 175 -70.20 -6.27 6.19
CA TRP A 175 -68.80 -5.90 6.15
C TRP A 175 -68.63 -4.38 6.19
N SER A 176 -67.90 -3.88 7.19
CA SER A 176 -67.39 -2.52 7.23
C SER A 176 -65.95 -2.50 6.72
N HIS A 177 -65.67 -1.65 5.73
CA HIS A 177 -64.37 -1.59 5.06
C HIS A 177 -63.62 -0.30 5.37
N PHE A 178 -62.31 -0.44 5.56
CA PHE A 178 -61.32 0.64 5.49
C PHE A 178 -60.44 0.38 4.28
N ILE A 179 -60.27 1.40 3.43
CA ILE A 179 -59.39 1.33 2.26
C ILE A 179 -58.47 2.55 2.31
N ASP A 180 -57.18 2.29 2.21
CA ASP A 180 -56.15 3.30 2.11
C ASP A 180 -55.21 2.99 0.96
N SER A 181 -54.77 4.02 0.25
CA SER A 181 -53.92 3.87 -0.94
C SER A 181 -53.09 5.12 -1.14
N HIS A 182 -51.78 4.98 -1.05
CA HIS A 182 -50.85 6.09 -1.18
C HIS A 182 -49.71 5.77 -2.13
N GLN A 183 -49.20 6.83 -2.78
CA GLN A 183 -48.00 6.81 -3.58
C GLN A 183 -47.08 7.96 -3.12
N LEU A 184 -45.83 7.63 -2.85
CA LEU A 184 -44.80 8.52 -2.33
C LEU A 184 -43.59 8.51 -3.27
N TYR A 185 -42.87 9.62 -3.30
CA TYR A 185 -41.60 9.79 -4.03
C TYR A 185 -40.54 10.37 -3.08
N PRO A 186 -40.09 9.58 -2.08
CA PRO A 186 -39.35 10.14 -0.96
C PRO A 186 -37.89 10.47 -1.30
N ASN A 187 -37.31 9.86 -2.34
CA ASN A 187 -35.92 10.02 -2.78
C ASN A 187 -34.90 9.87 -1.62
N ILE A 188 -35.02 8.77 -0.86
CA ILE A 188 -34.22 8.51 0.34
C ILE A 188 -33.06 7.58 0.02
N ARG A 189 -31.83 8.04 0.23
CA ARG A 189 -30.62 7.23 0.10
C ARG A 189 -30.40 6.42 1.38
N LEU A 190 -30.25 5.10 1.27
CA LEU A 190 -29.92 4.24 2.40
C LEU A 190 -28.41 4.17 2.59
N ALA A 191 -27.93 4.74 3.70
CA ALA A 191 -26.50 4.77 4.01
C ALA A 191 -25.99 3.42 4.55
N ASN A 192 -26.85 2.63 5.19
CA ASN A 192 -26.48 1.39 5.85
C ASN A 192 -27.14 0.19 5.13
N PRO A 193 -26.38 -0.85 4.73
CA PRO A 193 -26.95 -2.07 4.14
C PRO A 193 -27.87 -2.85 5.10
N GLY A 194 -27.84 -2.56 6.41
CA GLY A 194 -28.75 -3.12 7.41
C GLY A 194 -30.07 -2.34 7.61
N SER A 195 -30.40 -1.40 6.73
CA SER A 195 -31.70 -0.71 6.81
C SER A 195 -32.83 -1.60 6.32
N HIS A 196 -33.94 -1.58 7.04
CA HIS A 196 -35.15 -2.33 6.76
C HIS A 196 -36.32 -1.38 6.54
N LEU A 197 -37.21 -1.73 5.61
CA LEU A 197 -38.40 -0.96 5.28
C LEU A 197 -39.64 -1.81 5.59
N TYR A 198 -40.61 -1.23 6.28
CA TYR A 198 -41.82 -1.93 6.70
C TYR A 198 -43.07 -1.12 6.37
N LEU A 199 -44.14 -1.82 5.97
CA LEU A 199 -45.51 -1.33 6.11
C LEU A 199 -46.09 -1.94 7.39
N VAL A 200 -46.43 -1.09 8.36
CA VAL A 200 -47.02 -1.52 9.64
C VAL A 200 -48.46 -1.05 9.67
N PHE A 201 -49.39 -1.97 9.88
CA PHE A 201 -50.81 -1.67 10.03
C PHE A 201 -51.27 -2.01 11.45
N ASN A 202 -51.68 -1.00 12.20
CA ASN A 202 -52.17 -1.11 13.57
C ASN A 202 -53.68 -0.97 13.57
N VAL A 203 -54.35 -1.82 14.35
CA VAL A 203 -55.80 -1.79 14.55
C VAL A 203 -56.08 -1.90 16.03
N ALA A 204 -56.92 -1.01 16.54
CA ALA A 204 -57.54 -1.17 17.85
C ALA A 204 -59.06 -1.13 17.68
N GLU A 205 -59.73 -2.17 18.14
CA GLU A 205 -61.14 -2.41 17.84
C GLU A 205 -61.87 -3.14 18.96
N TYR A 206 -63.17 -3.27 18.82
CA TYR A 206 -64.08 -3.85 19.80
C TYR A 206 -64.70 -5.14 19.24
N PRO A 207 -63.96 -6.26 19.22
CA PRO A 207 -64.48 -7.47 18.61
C PRO A 207 -65.51 -8.14 19.50
N THR A 208 -66.51 -8.75 18.87
CA THR A 208 -67.39 -9.73 19.50
C THR A 208 -66.90 -11.15 19.18
N LYS A 209 -67.49 -12.15 19.84
CA LYS A 209 -67.24 -13.57 19.55
C LYS A 209 -67.50 -13.96 18.09
N ASP A 210 -68.34 -13.20 17.40
CA ASP A 210 -68.77 -13.43 16.03
C ASP A 210 -67.96 -12.58 15.03
N THR A 211 -67.06 -11.70 15.51
CA THR A 211 -66.26 -10.85 14.63
C THR A 211 -65.38 -11.66 13.68
N GLU A 212 -65.56 -11.41 12.40
CA GLU A 212 -64.68 -11.86 11.33
C GLU A 212 -63.88 -10.68 10.80
N ARG A 213 -62.72 -10.97 10.22
CA ARG A 213 -61.78 -9.96 9.75
C ARG A 213 -61.11 -10.44 8.49
N PHE A 214 -60.92 -9.55 7.53
CA PHE A 214 -60.00 -9.77 6.43
C PHE A 214 -59.03 -8.59 6.32
N LEU A 215 -57.83 -8.88 5.83
CA LEU A 215 -56.83 -7.88 5.50
C LEU A 215 -56.15 -8.27 4.20
N ALA A 216 -56.15 -7.33 3.25
CA ALA A 216 -55.33 -7.38 2.04
C ALA A 216 -54.45 -6.13 2.02
N ALA A 217 -53.15 -6.31 1.91
CA ALA A 217 -52.19 -5.23 1.83
C ALA A 217 -51.16 -5.53 0.75
N GLU A 218 -50.90 -4.55 -0.10
CA GLU A 218 -49.94 -4.63 -1.19
C GLU A 218 -49.03 -3.43 -1.13
N VAL A 219 -47.73 -3.64 -1.28
CA VAL A 219 -46.74 -2.56 -1.32
C VAL A 219 -45.69 -2.85 -2.37
N ALA A 220 -45.32 -1.81 -3.11
CA ALA A 220 -44.29 -1.83 -4.13
C ALA A 220 -43.33 -0.66 -3.88
N ALA A 221 -42.04 -0.95 -3.82
CA ALA A 221 -40.96 0.02 -3.67
C ALA A 221 -40.05 -0.03 -4.88
N SER A 222 -39.75 1.13 -5.45
CA SER A 222 -38.79 1.29 -6.53
C SER A 222 -37.47 1.84 -5.99
N TRP A 223 -36.39 1.22 -6.42
CA TRP A 223 -35.04 1.50 -5.97
C TRP A 223 -34.17 1.87 -7.16
N CYS A 224 -33.36 2.91 -7.01
CA CYS A 224 -32.30 3.23 -7.94
C CYS A 224 -30.94 3.15 -7.26
N GLU A 225 -29.92 2.84 -8.05
CA GLU A 225 -28.54 2.96 -7.61
C GLU A 225 -28.14 4.43 -7.49
N ASP A 226 -27.45 4.77 -6.40
CA ASP A 226 -26.81 6.07 -6.28
C ASP A 226 -25.60 6.13 -7.24
N VAL A 227 -25.83 6.72 -8.41
CA VAL A 227 -24.84 6.88 -9.47
C VAL A 227 -23.60 7.65 -8.98
N GLU A 228 -23.78 8.60 -8.05
CA GLU A 228 -22.68 9.36 -7.47
C GLU A 228 -21.85 8.47 -6.55
N ALA A 229 -22.50 7.63 -5.74
CA ALA A 229 -21.83 6.67 -4.90
C ALA A 229 -21.04 5.63 -5.71
N ARG A 230 -21.63 5.10 -6.80
CA ARG A 230 -20.93 4.17 -7.70
C ARG A 230 -19.69 4.81 -8.31
N LYS A 231 -19.82 6.02 -8.89
CA LYS A 231 -18.69 6.76 -9.47
C LYS A 231 -17.58 7.03 -8.45
N ALA A 232 -17.93 7.39 -7.22
CA ALA A 232 -16.96 7.63 -6.16
C ALA A 232 -16.21 6.35 -5.77
N GLN A 233 -16.91 5.21 -5.70
CA GLN A 233 -16.26 3.92 -5.44
C GLN A 233 -15.37 3.48 -6.60
N ASP A 234 -15.84 3.57 -7.84
CA ASP A 234 -15.06 3.20 -9.03
C ASP A 234 -13.77 4.04 -9.14
N GLU A 235 -13.84 5.32 -8.82
CA GLU A 235 -12.68 6.22 -8.79
C GLU A 235 -11.70 5.89 -7.65
N ALA A 236 -12.22 5.52 -6.47
CA ALA A 236 -11.39 5.07 -5.36
C ALA A 236 -10.68 3.75 -5.69
N ASP A 237 -11.39 2.79 -6.29
CA ASP A 237 -10.85 1.51 -6.71
C ASP A 237 -9.81 1.67 -7.85
N ARG A 238 -10.06 2.58 -8.80
CA ARG A 238 -9.10 2.94 -9.85
C ARG A 238 -7.81 3.48 -9.25
N LYS A 239 -7.91 4.44 -8.32
CA LYS A 239 -6.75 5.02 -7.63
C LYS A 239 -5.97 3.98 -6.83
N ALA A 240 -6.65 3.09 -6.11
CA ALA A 240 -6.02 2.02 -5.36
C ALA A 240 -5.24 1.05 -6.27
N LYS A 241 -5.81 0.68 -7.43
CA LYS A 241 -5.14 -0.15 -8.43
C LYS A 241 -3.94 0.56 -9.06
N GLU A 242 -4.08 1.84 -9.43
CA GLU A 242 -2.99 2.64 -9.99
C GLU A 242 -1.83 2.79 -8.99
N GLU A 243 -2.13 3.04 -7.71
CA GLU A 243 -1.11 3.11 -6.68
C GLU A 243 -0.41 1.77 -6.44
N ALA A 244 -1.15 0.66 -6.46
CA ALA A 244 -0.58 -0.68 -6.36
C ALA A 244 0.36 -1.01 -7.54
N VAL A 245 -0.05 -0.66 -8.77
CA VAL A 245 0.77 -0.83 -9.97
C VAL A 245 2.02 0.04 -9.92
N ARG A 246 1.88 1.31 -9.49
CA ARG A 246 3.02 2.22 -9.32
C ARG A 246 4.03 1.68 -8.31
N LYS A 247 3.57 1.23 -7.13
CA LYS A 247 4.44 0.64 -6.10
C LYS A 247 5.14 -0.63 -6.60
N ALA A 248 4.44 -1.48 -7.35
CA ALA A 248 5.04 -2.67 -7.94
C ALA A 248 6.13 -2.33 -8.97
N LYS A 249 5.91 -1.27 -9.78
CA LYS A 249 6.91 -0.80 -10.74
C LYS A 249 8.12 -0.16 -10.04
N GLU A 250 7.89 0.71 -9.06
CA GLU A 250 8.97 1.33 -8.27
C GLU A 250 9.83 0.27 -7.55
N GLU A 251 9.19 -0.78 -7.01
CA GLU A 251 9.90 -1.90 -6.40
C GLU A 251 10.72 -2.70 -7.43
N ALA A 252 10.15 -3.00 -8.60
CA ALA A 252 10.86 -3.69 -9.68
C ALA A 252 12.05 -2.86 -10.20
N ASP A 253 11.87 -1.55 -10.40
CA ASP A 253 12.93 -0.64 -10.83
C ASP A 253 14.03 -0.53 -9.75
N ARG A 254 13.66 -0.53 -8.47
CA ARG A 254 14.63 -0.55 -7.36
C ARG A 254 15.46 -1.84 -7.34
N ILE A 255 14.81 -3.00 -7.50
CA ILE A 255 15.49 -4.29 -7.56
C ILE A 255 16.44 -4.34 -8.75
N ALA A 256 15.99 -3.90 -9.93
CA ALA A 256 16.84 -3.85 -11.13
C ALA A 256 18.05 -2.93 -10.97
N HIS A 257 17.87 -1.76 -10.34
CA HIS A 257 18.98 -0.87 -10.02
C HIS A 257 19.96 -1.45 -9.00
N GLU A 258 19.47 -2.13 -7.97
CA GLU A 258 20.32 -2.78 -6.97
C GLU A 258 21.11 -3.95 -7.56
N GLU A 259 20.49 -4.77 -8.41
CA GLU A 259 21.17 -5.85 -9.14
C GLU A 259 22.21 -5.31 -10.12
N ALA A 260 21.90 -4.26 -10.87
CA ALA A 260 22.87 -3.62 -11.77
C ALA A 260 24.05 -3.01 -11.00
N ALA A 261 23.81 -2.40 -9.83
CA ALA A 261 24.87 -1.87 -8.97
C ALA A 261 25.76 -2.99 -8.40
N LYS A 262 25.16 -4.10 -7.97
CA LYS A 262 25.91 -5.30 -7.50
C LYS A 262 26.74 -5.91 -8.63
N ALA A 263 26.20 -6.02 -9.83
CA ALA A 263 26.91 -6.53 -11.00
C ALA A 263 28.11 -5.65 -11.34
N LYS A 264 27.95 -4.33 -11.40
CA LYS A 264 29.05 -3.39 -11.66
C LYS A 264 30.15 -3.49 -10.60
N LYS A 265 29.79 -3.58 -9.32
CA LYS A 265 30.77 -3.73 -8.24
C LYS A 265 31.54 -5.06 -8.35
N ALA A 266 30.86 -6.14 -8.74
CA ALA A 266 31.50 -7.44 -8.97
C ALA A 266 32.48 -7.40 -10.16
N GLU A 267 32.14 -6.69 -11.24
CA GLU A 267 33.04 -6.47 -12.38
C GLU A 267 34.28 -5.65 -11.98
N GLU A 268 34.09 -4.56 -11.22
CA GLU A 268 35.21 -3.74 -10.71
C GLU A 268 36.14 -4.54 -9.81
N GLU A 269 35.60 -5.36 -8.91
CA GLU A 269 36.41 -6.25 -8.06
C GLU A 269 37.15 -7.33 -8.87
N LEU A 270 36.52 -7.89 -9.91
CA LEU A 270 37.17 -8.84 -10.80
C LEU A 270 38.29 -8.19 -11.60
N GLN A 271 38.04 -6.98 -12.14
CA GLN A 271 39.04 -6.23 -12.89
C GLN A 271 40.23 -5.84 -12.01
N LYS A 272 39.98 -5.46 -10.75
CA LYS A 272 41.04 -5.22 -9.77
C LYS A 272 41.88 -6.47 -9.51
N LYS A 273 41.24 -7.63 -9.29
CA LYS A 273 41.96 -8.91 -9.11
C LYS A 273 42.80 -9.29 -10.33
N ILE A 274 42.27 -9.09 -11.53
CA ILE A 274 43.02 -9.33 -12.78
C ILE A 274 44.21 -8.37 -12.88
N SER A 275 44.01 -7.08 -12.62
CA SER A 275 45.07 -6.08 -12.61
C SER A 275 46.16 -6.39 -11.59
N ASP A 276 45.79 -6.78 -10.37
CA ASP A 276 46.72 -7.13 -9.31
C ASP A 276 47.54 -8.39 -9.68
N GLU A 277 46.91 -9.40 -10.28
CA GLU A 277 47.61 -10.60 -10.76
C GLU A 277 48.53 -10.31 -11.95
N VAL A 278 48.10 -9.45 -12.89
CA VAL A 278 48.94 -8.99 -14.00
C VAL A 278 50.15 -8.22 -13.47
N ALA A 279 49.96 -7.30 -12.53
CA ALA A 279 51.05 -6.55 -11.91
C ALA A 279 52.04 -7.49 -11.19
N ARG A 280 51.54 -8.52 -10.48
CA ARG A 280 52.36 -9.55 -9.84
C ARG A 280 53.22 -10.31 -10.86
N ARG A 281 52.64 -10.72 -11.98
CA ARG A 281 53.35 -11.42 -13.06
C ARG A 281 54.37 -10.52 -13.77
N VAL A 282 54.05 -9.25 -13.97
CA VAL A 282 55.00 -8.28 -14.55
C VAL A 282 56.19 -8.09 -13.61
N ALA A 283 55.95 -7.87 -12.31
CA ALA A 283 57.03 -7.73 -11.33
C ALA A 283 57.90 -8.99 -11.21
N GLU A 284 57.31 -10.19 -11.32
CA GLU A 284 58.04 -11.45 -11.33
C GLU A 284 58.87 -11.63 -12.62
N ALA A 285 58.30 -11.30 -13.77
CA ALA A 285 59.01 -11.30 -15.05
C ALA A 285 60.17 -10.29 -15.06
N GLU A 286 59.97 -9.08 -14.54
CA GLU A 286 61.01 -8.06 -14.40
C GLU A 286 62.17 -8.55 -13.52
N LYS A 287 61.87 -9.20 -12.38
CA LYS A 287 62.90 -9.81 -11.54
C LYS A 287 63.68 -10.91 -12.27
N SER A 288 63.00 -11.75 -13.04
CA SER A 288 63.65 -12.80 -13.83
C SER A 288 64.54 -12.21 -14.92
N ILE A 289 64.08 -11.16 -15.61
CA ILE A 289 64.87 -10.46 -16.64
C ILE A 289 66.08 -9.78 -15.99
N GLN A 290 65.90 -9.10 -14.86
CA GLN A 290 67.00 -8.45 -14.15
C GLN A 290 68.05 -9.46 -13.69
N ALA A 291 67.63 -10.61 -13.13
CA ALA A 291 68.55 -11.67 -12.74
C ALA A 291 69.33 -12.25 -13.95
N GLU A 292 68.69 -12.39 -15.11
CA GLU A 292 69.33 -12.81 -16.36
C GLU A 292 70.35 -11.75 -16.83
N VAL A 293 70.01 -10.47 -16.77
CA VAL A 293 70.90 -9.35 -17.11
C VAL A 293 72.11 -9.32 -16.19
N ASP A 294 71.90 -9.39 -14.87
CA ASP A 294 72.98 -9.39 -13.88
C ASP A 294 73.93 -10.58 -14.07
N LYS A 295 73.39 -11.76 -14.40
CA LYS A 295 74.19 -12.94 -14.74
C LYS A 295 75.06 -12.70 -15.98
N ARG A 296 74.49 -12.10 -17.05
CA ARG A 296 75.26 -11.75 -18.26
C ARG A 296 76.32 -10.70 -17.99
N VAL A 297 76.02 -9.71 -17.14
CA VAL A 297 77.01 -8.69 -16.71
C VAL A 297 78.16 -9.37 -15.96
N ALA A 298 77.89 -10.27 -15.02
CA ALA A 298 78.92 -11.02 -14.31
C ALA A 298 79.76 -11.91 -15.24
N ASP A 299 79.15 -12.56 -16.22
CA ASP A 299 79.86 -13.34 -17.26
C ASP A 299 80.75 -12.44 -18.13
N VAL A 300 80.34 -11.21 -18.43
CA VAL A 300 81.15 -10.24 -19.18
C VAL A 300 82.30 -9.70 -18.31
N GLU A 301 82.04 -9.36 -17.05
CA GLU A 301 83.08 -8.86 -16.13
C GLU A 301 84.14 -9.92 -15.84
N SER A 302 83.76 -11.20 -15.70
CA SER A 302 84.72 -12.29 -15.50
C SER A 302 85.61 -12.51 -16.74
N LYS A 303 85.05 -12.37 -17.96
CA LYS A 303 85.85 -12.39 -19.20
C LYS A 303 86.81 -11.21 -19.28
N LEU A 304 86.37 -10.00 -18.93
CA LEU A 304 87.24 -8.82 -18.89
C LEU A 304 88.36 -8.94 -17.84
N ARG A 305 88.08 -9.52 -16.65
CA ARG A 305 89.11 -9.80 -15.64
C ARG A 305 90.10 -10.87 -16.08
N ALA A 306 89.65 -11.90 -16.79
CA ALA A 306 90.53 -12.91 -17.37
C ALA A 306 91.45 -12.34 -18.45
N GLU A 307 90.95 -11.39 -19.26
CA GLU A 307 91.77 -10.66 -20.23
C GLU A 307 92.75 -9.67 -19.56
N ALA A 308 92.34 -8.98 -18.49
CA ALA A 308 93.19 -8.08 -17.74
C ALA A 308 94.32 -8.81 -16.98
N GLN A 309 94.07 -10.01 -16.44
CA GLN A 309 95.11 -10.82 -15.80
C GLN A 309 96.13 -11.39 -16.81
N LYS A 310 95.75 -11.55 -18.09
CA LYS A 310 96.67 -11.94 -19.17
C LYS A 310 97.63 -10.82 -19.58
N ALA A 311 97.34 -9.56 -19.25
CA ALA A 311 98.15 -8.38 -19.58
C ALA A 311 99.19 -8.02 -18.50
N SER A 312 99.19 -8.68 -17.34
CA SER A 312 99.97 -8.28 -16.15
C SER A 312 101.27 -9.08 -15.91
N SER A 313 101.69 -9.98 -16.80
CA SER A 313 102.87 -10.84 -16.58
C SER A 313 103.88 -10.82 -17.74
N VAL A 314 104.31 -9.65 -18.18
CA VAL A 314 105.53 -9.50 -19.01
C VAL A 314 106.36 -8.36 -18.41
N SER A 315 107.25 -8.72 -17.48
CA SER A 315 108.20 -7.80 -16.87
C SER A 315 109.62 -8.04 -17.40
N LYS A 316 110.26 -6.93 -17.78
CA LYS A 316 111.68 -6.59 -17.50
C LYS A 316 112.84 -7.49 -17.97
N ALA A 317 112.68 -8.40 -18.95
CA ALA A 317 113.81 -9.24 -19.42
C ALA A 317 114.27 -9.07 -20.89
N ASN A 318 113.59 -8.30 -21.74
CA ASN A 318 113.93 -8.22 -23.19
C ASN A 318 114.09 -6.79 -23.70
N ALA A 319 115.28 -6.21 -23.52
CA ALA A 319 115.73 -5.06 -24.30
C ALA A 319 116.92 -5.50 -25.16
N PRO A 320 116.82 -5.41 -26.51
CA PRO A 320 117.79 -5.95 -27.46
C PRO A 320 119.18 -5.31 -27.31
N HIS A 321 120.23 -6.07 -27.64
CA HIS A 321 121.64 -5.67 -27.49
C HIS A 321 122.03 -4.48 -28.40
N VAL A 322 121.30 -4.29 -29.49
CA VAL A 322 121.38 -3.15 -30.41
C VAL A 322 120.00 -2.51 -30.45
N ALA A 323 119.93 -1.19 -30.29
CA ALA A 323 118.66 -0.48 -30.29
C ALA A 323 117.94 -0.64 -31.65
N ASP A 324 116.67 -1.08 -31.62
CA ASP A 324 115.79 -1.05 -32.79
C ASP A 324 115.47 0.39 -33.21
N ASP A 325 114.91 0.58 -34.42
CA ASP A 325 114.71 1.90 -35.00
C ASP A 325 113.86 2.82 -34.10
N ALA A 326 112.84 2.28 -33.43
CA ALA A 326 111.98 3.02 -32.50
C ALA A 326 112.71 3.42 -31.21
N MET A 327 113.65 2.59 -30.74
CA MET A 327 114.50 2.89 -29.60
C MET A 327 115.62 3.86 -29.96
N GLN A 328 116.14 3.82 -31.19
CA GLN A 328 117.11 4.80 -31.67
C GLN A 328 116.53 6.22 -31.70
N ASP A 329 115.26 6.39 -32.09
CA ASP A 329 114.59 7.70 -32.05
C ASP A 329 114.51 8.26 -30.62
N LYS A 330 114.17 7.42 -29.64
CA LYS A 330 114.16 7.80 -28.22
C LYS A 330 115.55 8.14 -27.70
N ILE A 331 116.56 7.35 -28.08
CA ILE A 331 117.96 7.60 -27.72
C ILE A 331 118.46 8.90 -28.35
N GLN A 332 118.10 9.21 -29.60
CA GLN A 332 118.46 10.47 -30.26
C GLN A 332 117.78 11.68 -29.60
N ALA A 333 116.50 11.55 -29.23
CA ALA A 333 115.78 12.60 -28.51
C ALA A 333 116.41 12.86 -27.12
N ALA A 334 116.75 11.80 -26.38
CA ALA A 334 117.44 11.89 -25.10
C ALA A 334 118.88 12.43 -25.26
N ALA A 335 119.61 12.01 -26.29
CA ALA A 335 120.96 12.50 -26.60
C ALA A 335 120.94 14.01 -26.88
N LYS A 336 119.95 14.50 -27.64
CA LYS A 336 119.79 15.93 -27.91
C LYS A 336 119.42 16.72 -26.65
N LYS A 337 118.56 16.15 -25.78
CA LYS A 337 118.16 16.77 -24.52
C LYS A 337 119.30 16.85 -23.49
N HIS A 338 120.15 15.83 -23.45
CA HIS A 338 121.27 15.71 -22.50
C HIS A 338 122.64 16.02 -23.11
N ASN A 339 122.65 16.64 -24.30
CA ASN A 339 123.84 17.10 -25.02
C ASN A 339 124.91 16.01 -25.26
N ALA A 340 124.47 14.77 -25.49
CA ALA A 340 125.30 13.58 -25.72
C ALA A 340 125.24 13.09 -27.19
N VAL A 341 125.05 14.02 -28.14
CA VAL A 341 124.95 13.71 -29.58
C VAL A 341 126.34 13.35 -30.12
N CYS A 342 126.49 12.16 -30.69
CA CYS A 342 127.74 11.77 -31.33
C CYS A 342 127.89 12.45 -32.70
N PRO A 343 128.89 13.31 -32.92
CA PRO A 343 129.07 14.01 -34.20
C PRO A 343 129.50 13.07 -35.34
N GLN A 344 129.96 11.86 -35.01
CA GLN A 344 130.43 10.85 -35.97
C GLN A 344 129.34 9.84 -36.38
N GLY A 345 128.13 9.93 -35.82
CA GLY A 345 127.00 9.08 -36.21
C GLY A 345 127.09 7.61 -35.82
N TYR A 346 127.96 7.22 -34.88
CA TYR A 346 128.04 5.83 -34.43
C TYR A 346 126.75 5.37 -33.74
N GLY A 347 126.33 4.14 -34.02
CA GLY A 347 125.16 3.51 -33.40
C GLY A 347 125.31 3.35 -31.88
N TRP A 348 124.18 3.27 -31.18
CA TRP A 348 124.14 3.12 -29.73
C TRP A 348 124.06 1.64 -29.33
N VAL A 349 124.99 1.21 -28.49
CA VAL A 349 125.10 -0.16 -27.99
C VAL A 349 124.67 -0.19 -26.53
N LYS A 350 123.89 -1.20 -26.16
CA LYS A 350 123.45 -1.36 -24.77
C LYS A 350 124.64 -1.67 -23.86
N SER A 351 124.61 -1.07 -22.68
CA SER A 351 125.55 -1.30 -21.58
C SER A 351 124.76 -1.56 -20.29
N GLU A 352 125.47 -1.96 -19.24
CA GLU A 352 124.88 -2.26 -17.93
C GLU A 352 124.07 -1.09 -17.35
N HIS A 353 124.50 0.14 -17.59
CA HIS A 353 123.89 1.34 -17.00
C HIS A 353 123.11 2.21 -18.01
N GLY A 354 122.91 1.74 -19.25
CA GLY A 354 122.19 2.47 -20.29
C GLY A 354 122.73 2.19 -21.69
N TYR A 355 122.77 3.17 -22.58
CA TYR A 355 123.38 3.03 -23.91
C TYR A 355 124.67 3.81 -24.05
N VAL A 356 125.65 3.22 -24.74
CA VAL A 356 126.94 3.82 -25.04
C VAL A 356 127.08 3.90 -26.56
N CYS A 357 127.48 5.07 -27.05
CA CYS A 357 127.80 5.27 -28.46
C CYS A 357 128.95 4.31 -28.87
N GLY A 358 128.88 3.70 -30.06
CA GLY A 358 129.88 2.73 -30.54
C GLY A 358 131.31 3.28 -30.62
N GLY A 359 131.48 4.61 -30.69
CA GLY A 359 132.79 5.28 -30.56
C GLY A 359 133.28 5.48 -29.12
N GLY A 360 132.55 4.99 -28.12
CA GLY A 360 132.92 4.97 -26.69
C GLY A 360 132.80 6.30 -25.92
N GLY A 361 132.69 7.43 -26.61
CA GLY A 361 132.77 8.77 -26.00
C GLY A 361 131.48 9.31 -25.34
N HIS A 362 130.31 8.74 -25.62
CA HIS A 362 129.01 9.27 -25.13
C HIS A 362 128.18 8.17 -24.48
N LYS A 363 127.52 8.48 -23.36
CA LYS A 363 126.70 7.54 -22.58
C LYS A 363 125.38 8.18 -22.18
N LEU A 364 124.29 7.42 -22.24
CA LEU A 364 122.97 7.78 -21.74
C LEU A 364 122.50 6.72 -20.75
N THR A 365 122.04 7.12 -19.57
CA THR A 365 121.57 6.19 -18.54
C THR A 365 120.10 5.78 -18.75
N TRP A 366 119.67 4.68 -18.14
CA TRP A 366 118.25 4.27 -18.16
C TRP A 366 117.32 5.36 -17.62
N GLU A 367 117.74 6.07 -16.56
CA GLU A 367 117.00 7.20 -15.98
C GLU A 367 116.84 8.35 -16.98
N GLN A 368 117.87 8.65 -17.77
CA GLN A 368 117.82 9.68 -18.82
C GLN A 368 116.91 9.28 -20.00
N LEU A 369 116.68 7.98 -20.17
CA LEU A 369 115.76 7.41 -21.16
C LEU A 369 114.34 7.20 -20.60
N GLY A 370 114.12 7.43 -19.29
CA GLY A 370 112.84 7.23 -18.62
C GLY A 370 112.42 5.76 -18.50
N MET A 371 113.39 4.84 -18.32
CA MET A 371 113.20 3.39 -18.27
C MET A 371 113.58 2.74 -16.96
#